data_AF-A0A970VXP6-F1
#
_entry.id   AF-A0A970VXP6-F1
#
_cell.length_a   1.000
_cell.length_b   1.000
_cell.length_c   1.000
_cell.angle_alpha   90.00
_cell.angle_beta   90.00
_cell.angle_gamma   90.00
#
_symmetry.space_group_name_H-M   'P 1'
#
loop_
_entity.id
_entity.type
_entity.pdbx_description
1 polymer ?
#
loop_
_entity_poly.entity_id
_entity_poly.type
_entity_poly.pdbx_seq_one_letter_code
_entity_poly.pdbx_strand_id
1 'polypeptide(L)'
;MELIHLLFIGALGLVGGSFLNVVILRLPAGKSVIRPRSHCPHCGHFLRPWELIPVLSYLLLQGRCHKCLHRISWRYPAVELLIAALFVSAYIFRSERTFLGLGLDFIFILLLVTLAFIDIDT
;
A
#
# COMPACT_ATOMS: atom_id res chain seq x y z
N MET A 1 -10.97 10.23 -21.15
CA MET A 1 -11.04 8.80 -20.80
C MET A 1 -9.72 8.32 -20.21
N GLU A 2 -8.57 8.59 -20.84
CA GLU A 2 -7.25 8.22 -20.32
C GLU A 2 -6.95 8.71 -18.89
N LEU A 3 -7.25 9.97 -18.57
CA LEU A 3 -7.03 10.48 -17.21
C LEU A 3 -7.79 9.69 -16.14
N ILE A 4 -9.03 9.28 -16.43
CA ILE A 4 -9.86 8.51 -15.49
C ILE A 4 -9.22 7.14 -15.25
N HIS A 5 -8.70 6.50 -16.29
CA HIS A 5 -7.98 5.22 -16.15
C HIS A 5 -6.72 5.38 -15.31
N LEU A 6 -5.91 6.42 -15.54
CA LEU A 6 -4.70 6.68 -14.76
C LEU A 6 -5.02 6.91 -13.28
N LEU A 7 -6.05 7.71 -12.99
CA LEU A 7 -6.51 7.95 -11.61
C LEU A 7 -7.00 6.66 -10.96
N PHE A 8 -7.76 5.84 -11.68
CA PHE A 8 -8.27 4.57 -11.18
C PHE A 8 -7.14 3.56 -10.90
N ILE A 9 -6.20 3.38 -11.84
CA ILE A 9 -5.05 2.48 -11.68
C ILE A 9 -4.14 2.98 -10.56
N GLY A 10 -3.88 4.28 -10.48
CA GLY A 10 -3.13 4.88 -9.38
C GLY A 10 -3.79 4.64 -8.02
N ALA A 11 -5.11 4.81 -7.92
CA ALA A 11 -5.85 4.53 -6.69
C ALA A 11 -5.80 3.04 -6.29
N LEU A 12 -5.92 2.12 -7.26
CA LEU A 12 -5.72 0.69 -7.00
C LEU A 12 -4.31 0.38 -6.50
N GLY A 13 -3.29 1.07 -7.04
CA GLY A 13 -1.92 0.91 -6.57
C GLY A 13 -1.70 1.44 -5.16
N LEU A 14 -2.28 2.59 -4.83
CA LEU A 14 -2.27 3.12 -3.46
C LEU A 14 -2.90 2.14 -2.46
N VAL A 15 -4.07 1.58 -2.79
CA VAL A 15 -4.75 0.58 -1.95
C VAL A 15 -3.92 -0.70 -1.85
N GLY A 16 -3.37 -1.18 -2.97
CA GLY A 16 -2.48 -2.34 -3.01
C GLY A 16 -1.26 -2.18 -2.12
N GLY A 17 -0.56 -1.03 -2.22
CA GLY A 17 0.59 -0.72 -1.38
C GLY A 17 0.23 -0.60 0.10
N SER A 18 -0.95 -0.07 0.43
CA SER A 18 -1.42 -0.02 1.83
C SER A 18 -1.63 -1.42 2.41
N PHE A 19 -2.17 -2.35 1.61
CA PHE A 19 -2.25 -3.76 1.97
C PHE A 19 -0.86 -4.40 2.09
N LEU A 20 0.08 -4.10 1.18
CA LEU A 20 1.44 -4.65 1.26
C LEU A 20 2.16 -4.28 2.54
N ASN A 21 1.97 -3.07 3.08
CA ASN A 21 2.54 -2.71 4.38
C ASN A 21 2.12 -3.70 5.48
N VAL A 22 0.89 -4.22 5.44
CA VAL A 22 0.42 -5.26 6.37
C VAL A 22 1.10 -6.60 6.09
N VAL A 23 1.22 -6.99 4.82
CA VAL A 23 1.82 -8.27 4.42
C VAL A 23 3.31 -8.31 4.78
N ILE A 24 4.07 -7.30 4.37
CA ILE A 24 5.51 -7.17 4.64
C ILE A 24 5.81 -7.29 6.14
N LEU A 25 5.01 -6.61 6.97
CA LEU A 25 5.24 -6.60 8.42
C LEU A 25 4.82 -7.92 9.11
N ARG A 26 3.75 -8.57 8.65
CA ARG A 26 3.11 -9.68 9.38
C ARG A 26 3.52 -11.05 8.88
N LEU A 27 3.78 -11.20 7.59
CA LEU A 27 4.04 -12.49 6.96
C LEU A 27 5.33 -13.15 7.49
N PRO A 28 6.49 -12.46 7.59
CA PRO A 28 7.71 -13.06 8.13
C PRO A 28 7.59 -13.41 9.63
N ALA A 29 6.76 -12.66 10.36
CA ALA A 29 6.49 -12.90 11.77
C ALA A 29 5.46 -14.03 12.02
N GLY A 30 4.98 -14.73 10.98
CA GLY A 30 3.95 -15.77 11.09
C GLY A 30 2.59 -15.26 11.58
N LYS A 31 2.34 -13.95 11.51
CA LYS A 31 1.10 -13.32 11.99
C LYS A 31 0.04 -13.30 10.88
N SER A 32 -1.23 -13.37 11.28
CA SER A 32 -2.33 -13.26 10.30
C SER A 32 -2.39 -11.86 9.67
N VAL A 33 -2.51 -11.84 8.34
CA VAL A 33 -2.70 -10.60 7.55
C VAL A 33 -4.15 -10.08 7.62
N ILE A 34 -5.09 -10.91 8.07
CA ILE A 34 -6.52 -10.57 8.15
C ILE A 34 -6.89 -10.09 9.55
N ARG A 35 -6.38 -10.75 10.60
CA ARG A 35 -6.72 -10.44 12.01
C ARG A 35 -5.47 -10.28 12.88
N PRO A 36 -5.47 -9.35 13.85
CA PRO A 36 -6.48 -8.32 14.10
C PRO A 36 -6.44 -7.20 13.05
N ARG A 37 -7.41 -6.29 13.09
CA ARG A 37 -7.41 -5.07 12.26
C ARG A 37 -6.14 -4.24 12.48
N SER A 38 -5.80 -3.39 11.51
CA SER A 38 -4.71 -2.42 11.64
C SER A 38 -4.88 -1.58 12.91
N HIS A 39 -3.83 -1.49 13.71
CA HIS A 39 -3.82 -0.75 14.97
C HIS A 39 -2.48 -0.04 15.15
N CYS A 40 -2.48 1.02 15.96
CA CYS A 40 -1.26 1.71 16.34
C CYS A 40 -0.43 0.81 17.27
N PRO A 41 0.87 0.56 16.99
CA PRO A 41 1.70 -0.29 17.83
C PRO A 41 2.00 0.33 19.20
N HIS A 42 1.86 1.65 19.36
CA HIS A 42 2.19 2.35 20.60
C HIS A 42 1.02 2.45 21.59
N CYS A 43 -0.21 2.65 21.10
CA CYS A 43 -1.38 2.84 21.98
C CYS A 43 -2.48 1.79 21.79
N GLY A 44 -2.32 0.87 20.85
CA GLY A 44 -3.31 -0.18 20.56
C GLY A 44 -4.60 0.33 19.91
N HIS A 45 -4.72 1.63 19.60
CA HIS A 45 -5.89 2.20 18.92
C HIS A 45 -6.10 1.51 17.57
N PHE A 46 -7.28 0.92 17.37
CA PHE A 46 -7.68 0.37 16.09
C PHE A 46 -7.96 1.49 15.09
N LEU A 47 -7.26 1.46 13.95
CA LEU A 47 -7.38 2.49 12.93
C LEU A 47 -8.79 2.46 12.31
N ARG A 48 -9.40 3.63 12.23
CA ARG A 48 -10.69 3.84 11.56
C ARG A 48 -10.49 3.88 10.05
N PRO A 49 -11.53 3.63 9.23
CA PRO A 49 -11.38 3.55 7.77
C PRO A 49 -10.73 4.77 7.12
N TRP A 50 -11.01 5.99 7.60
CA TRP A 50 -10.38 7.20 7.07
C TRP A 50 -8.91 7.36 7.46
N GLU A 51 -8.47 6.72 8.54
CA GLU A 51 -7.05 6.66 8.92
C GLU A 51 -6.25 5.71 8.01
N LEU A 52 -6.96 4.86 7.25
CA LEU A 52 -6.39 3.91 6.29
C LEU A 52 -6.45 4.42 4.84
N ILE A 53 -6.89 5.67 4.59
CA ILE A 53 -6.86 6.23 3.23
C ILE A 53 -5.39 6.46 2.85
N PRO A 54 -4.87 5.71 1.85
CA PRO A 54 -3.44 5.71 1.55
C PRO A 54 -2.93 7.12 1.24
N VAL A 55 -1.74 7.45 1.74
CA VAL A 55 -1.02 8.73 1.61
C VAL A 55 -1.77 9.92 2.21
N LEU A 56 -3.05 10.10 1.91
CA LEU A 56 -3.88 11.20 2.37
C LEU A 56 -4.01 11.22 3.89
N SER A 57 -4.29 10.07 4.53
CA SER A 57 -4.39 10.02 5.99
C SER A 57 -3.07 10.40 6.66
N TYR A 58 -1.94 9.96 6.09
CA TYR A 58 -0.61 10.30 6.59
C TYR A 58 -0.35 11.81 6.48
N LEU A 59 -0.69 12.44 5.35
CA LEU A 59 -0.51 13.88 5.16
C LEU A 59 -1.40 14.70 6.11
N LEU A 60 -2.69 14.35 6.21
CA LEU A 60 -3.65 15.06 7.06
C LEU A 60 -3.31 14.92 8.55
N LEU A 61 -2.81 13.76 8.96
CA LEU A 61 -2.37 13.50 10.34
C LEU A 61 -0.91 13.90 10.57
N GLN A 62 -0.25 14.53 9.59
CA GLN A 62 1.14 14.99 9.67
C GLN A 62 2.14 13.88 10.06
N GLY A 63 1.90 12.67 9.57
CA GLY A 63 2.70 11.48 9.87
C GLY A 63 2.62 11.05 11.33
N ARG A 64 1.48 11.27 12.00
CA ARG A 64 1.28 10.90 13.42
C ARG A 64 -0.01 10.11 13.62
N CYS A 65 -0.05 9.30 14.67
CA CYS A 65 -1.29 8.65 15.09
C CYS A 65 -2.29 9.70 15.61
N HIS A 66 -3.54 9.63 15.15
CA HIS A 66 -4.61 10.54 15.58
C HIS A 66 -4.88 10.51 17.11
N LYS A 67 -4.63 9.37 17.78
CA LYS A 67 -4.90 9.19 19.20
C LYS A 67 -3.73 9.56 20.11
N CYS A 68 -2.54 9.04 19.86
CA CYS A 68 -1.38 9.21 20.75
C CYS A 68 -0.30 10.15 20.20
N LEU A 69 -0.48 10.69 18.99
CA LEU A 69 0.45 11.60 18.31
C LEU A 69 1.86 11.00 18.04
N HIS A 70 2.04 9.70 18.28
CA HIS A 70 3.28 9.01 17.96
C HIS A 70 3.52 9.03 16.45
N ARG A 71 4.78 9.22 16.04
CA ARG A 71 5.15 9.32 14.62
C ARG A 71 4.96 7.98 13.92
N ILE A 72 4.33 8.02 12.76
CA ILE A 72 4.19 6.90 11.84
C ILE A 72 5.40 6.93 10.89
N SER A 73 5.97 5.77 10.58
CA SER A 73 7.12 5.69 9.67
C SER A 73 6.75 6.19 8.27
N TRP A 74 7.66 6.96 7.66
CA TRP A 74 7.53 7.44 6.28
C TRP A 74 7.52 6.30 5.26
N ARG A 75 7.97 5.10 5.65
CA ARG A 75 7.95 3.90 4.79
C ARG A 75 6.54 3.53 4.35
N TYR A 76 5.53 3.76 5.19
CA TYR A 76 4.13 3.45 4.86
C TYR A 76 3.65 4.20 3.60
N PRO A 77 3.63 5.55 3.58
CA PRO A 77 3.23 6.29 2.38
C PRO A 77 4.21 6.11 1.22
N ALA A 78 5.49 5.84 1.47
CA ALA A 78 6.45 5.58 0.39
C ALA A 78 6.14 4.29 -0.37
N VAL A 79 5.80 3.19 0.32
CA VAL A 79 5.39 1.93 -0.32
C VAL A 79 4.09 2.11 -1.10
N GLU A 80 3.13 2.87 -0.56
CA GLU A 80 1.87 3.18 -1.24
C GLU A 80 2.12 3.93 -2.56
N LEU A 81 2.94 4.98 -2.53
CA LEU A 81 3.30 5.75 -3.73
C LEU A 81 4.11 4.94 -4.74
N LEU A 82 5.02 4.08 -4.25
CA LEU A 82 5.82 3.21 -5.11
C LEU A 82 4.92 2.26 -5.91
N ILE A 83 3.99 1.56 -5.27
CA ILE A 83 3.07 0.64 -5.97
C ILE A 83 2.18 1.40 -6.95
N ALA A 84 1.66 2.57 -6.56
CA ALA A 84 0.88 3.42 -7.46
C ALA A 84 1.68 3.83 -8.70
N ALA A 85 2.93 4.26 -8.52
CA ALA A 85 3.81 4.64 -9.62
C ALA A 85 4.12 3.45 -10.54
N LEU A 86 4.37 2.26 -9.98
CA LEU A 86 4.67 1.05 -10.76
C LEU A 86 3.47 0.60 -11.60
N PHE A 87 2.24 0.62 -11.07
CA PHE A 87 1.05 0.27 -11.84
C PHE A 87 0.71 1.29 -12.92
N VAL A 88 0.83 2.59 -12.60
CA VAL A 88 0.63 3.63 -13.60
C VAL A 88 1.65 3.49 -14.72
N SER A 89 2.91 3.22 -14.37
CA SER A 89 3.97 2.96 -15.36
C SER A 89 3.66 1.74 -16.21
N ALA A 90 3.28 0.61 -15.59
CA ALA A 90 2.88 -0.60 -16.31
C ALA A 90 1.74 -0.29 -17.30
N TYR A 91 0.71 0.43 -16.87
CA TYR A 91 -0.41 0.83 -17.74
C TYR A 91 0.00 1.69 -18.94
N ILE A 92 0.93 2.64 -18.72
CA ILE A 92 1.40 3.55 -19.77
C ILE A 92 2.24 2.82 -20.81
N PHE A 93 3.17 1.96 -20.37
CA PHE A 93 4.13 1.29 -21.25
C PHE A 93 3.60 0.02 -21.91
N ARG A 94 2.45 -0.49 -21.47
CA ARG A 94 1.84 -1.68 -22.07
C ARG A 94 1.22 -1.35 -23.44
N SER A 95 1.60 -2.12 -24.45
CA SER A 95 1.02 -2.03 -25.80
C SER A 95 -0.45 -2.45 -25.83
N GLU A 96 -0.79 -3.54 -25.13
CA GLU A 96 -2.15 -4.09 -25.04
C GLU A 96 -2.68 -4.06 -23.61
N ARG A 97 -3.77 -3.34 -23.40
CA ARG A 97 -4.38 -3.10 -22.08
C ARG A 97 -5.56 -4.05 -21.81
N THR A 98 -5.34 -5.34 -22.02
CA THR A 98 -6.34 -6.37 -21.69
C THR A 98 -6.51 -6.49 -20.18
N PHE A 99 -7.72 -6.83 -19.72
CA PHE A 99 -8.00 -6.99 -18.29
C PHE A 99 -7.10 -8.04 -17.64
N LEU A 100 -6.91 -9.18 -18.31
CA LEU A 100 -6.01 -10.25 -17.84
C LEU A 100 -4.57 -9.76 -17.74
N GLY A 101 -4.08 -9.04 -18.76
CA GLY A 101 -2.72 -8.52 -18.78
C GLY A 101 -2.42 -7.57 -17.62
N LEU A 102 -3.32 -6.61 -17.39
CA LEU A 102 -3.21 -5.67 -16.28
C LEU A 102 -3.31 -6.38 -14.91
N GLY A 103 -4.17 -7.39 -14.79
CA GLY A 103 -4.28 -8.20 -13.59
C GLY A 103 -3.00 -8.98 -13.26
N LEU A 104 -2.32 -9.51 -14.28
CA LEU A 104 -1.04 -10.21 -14.10
C LEU A 104 0.07 -9.25 -13.67
N ASP A 105 0.16 -8.06 -14.28
CA ASP A 105 1.12 -7.02 -13.85
C ASP A 105 0.89 -6.65 -12.38
N PHE A 106 -0.38 -6.51 -12.00
CA PHE A 106 -0.77 -6.17 -10.64
C PHE A 106 -0.23 -7.19 -9.64
N ILE A 107 -0.52 -8.48 -9.87
CA ILE A 107 -0.08 -9.57 -9.01
C ILE A 107 1.45 -9.65 -8.98
N PHE A 108 2.10 -9.55 -10.15
CA PHE A 108 3.54 -9.67 -10.27
C PHE A 108 4.29 -8.57 -9.51
N ILE A 109 3.88 -7.32 -9.69
CA ILE A 109 4.48 -6.17 -8.98
C ILE A 109 4.23 -6.29 -7.47
N LEU A 110 3.02 -6.64 -7.03
CA LEU A 110 2.74 -6.84 -5.60
C LEU A 110 3.65 -7.93 -5.00
N LEU A 111 3.81 -9.04 -5.71
CA LEU A 111 4.65 -10.15 -5.27
C LEU A 111 6.12 -9.72 -5.17
N LEU A 112 6.69 -9.13 -6.23
CA LEU A 112 8.08 -8.72 -6.25
C LEU A 112 8.39 -7.67 -5.17
N VAL A 113 7.54 -6.65 -5.04
CA VAL A 113 7.76 -5.60 -4.03
C VAL A 113 7.64 -6.21 -2.63
N THR A 114 6.67 -7.09 -2.39
CA THR A 114 6.55 -7.78 -1.09
C THR A 114 7.81 -8.56 -0.76
N LEU A 115 8.28 -9.39 -1.68
CA LEU A 115 9.49 -10.20 -1.49
C LEU A 115 10.72 -9.33 -1.26
N ALA A 116 10.92 -8.29 -2.07
CA ALA A 116 12.04 -7.37 -1.94
C ALA A 116 12.07 -6.67 -0.58
N PHE A 117 10.92 -6.20 -0.09
CA PHE A 117 10.86 -5.52 1.21
C PHE A 117 10.93 -6.47 2.40
N ILE A 118 10.50 -7.73 2.25
CA ILE A 118 10.72 -8.76 3.27
C ILE A 118 12.21 -9.07 3.37
N ASP A 119 12.87 -9.30 2.24
CA ASP A 119 14.31 -9.60 2.15
C ASP A 119 15.17 -8.45 2.72
N ILE A 120 14.79 -7.20 2.46
CA ILE A 120 15.46 -6.02 3.05
C ILE A 120 15.31 -5.97 4.59
N ASP A 121 14.24 -6.52 5.14
CA ASP A 121 13.93 -6.44 6.58
C ASP A 121 14.48 -7.62 7.40
N THR A 122 14.91 -8.71 6.75
CA THR A 122 15.38 -9.95 7.39
C THR A 122 16.85 -10.22 7.09
#